data_AF-A0A2S6CMS8-F1
#
_entry.id   AF-A0A2S6CMS8-F1
#
_cell.length_a   1.000
_cell.length_b   1.000
_cell.length_c   1.000
_cell.angle_alpha   90.00
_cell.angle_beta   90.00
_cell.angle_gamma   90.00
#
_symmetry.space_group_name_H-M   'P 1'
#
loop_
_entity.id
_entity.type
_entity.pdbx_description
1 polymer ?
#
loop_
_entity_poly.entity_id
_entity_poly.type
_entity_poly.pdbx_seq_one_letter_code
_entity_poly.pdbx_strand_id
1 'polypeptide(L)'
;MSVSLRSPGTGLWLTSSDELQKWQQESNGKLWLSGIPGAGGAFYYCDYKKAKSGNMQNILASLVGQLAIQSSACTEMLHKVYKPNNRMLTARTVPNVEELTELLRKMALHYDEAMIVIDALDESEDQEYLSRTLHELVKPPNCNIKLAALSRDEQDIR
;
A
#
# COMPACT_ATOMS: atom_id res chain seq x y z
N MET A 1 -8.55 19.35 -8.68
CA MET A 1 -9.99 18.97 -8.62
C MET A 1 -10.19 17.74 -7.72
N SER A 2 -9.93 17.83 -6.41
CA SER A 2 -10.00 16.69 -5.47
C SER A 2 -11.04 16.87 -4.34
N VAL A 3 -11.61 18.08 -4.20
CA VAL A 3 -12.52 18.42 -3.10
C VAL A 3 -13.94 17.83 -3.30
N SER A 4 -14.33 17.52 -4.53
CA SER A 4 -15.69 17.08 -4.88
C SER A 4 -15.98 15.58 -4.70
N LEU A 5 -15.01 14.78 -4.23
CA LEU A 5 -15.17 13.33 -4.00
C LEU A 5 -15.23 12.95 -2.51
N ARG A 6 -15.14 13.92 -1.59
CA ARG A 6 -15.22 13.67 -0.15
C ARG A 6 -16.68 13.55 0.27
N SER A 7 -17.10 12.37 0.72
CA SER A 7 -18.36 12.24 1.46
C SER A 7 -18.18 12.93 2.83
N PRO A 8 -19.02 13.91 3.20
CA PRO A 8 -18.97 14.55 4.50
C PRO A 8 -19.10 13.49 5.61
N GLY A 9 -18.18 13.44 6.58
CA GLY A 9 -18.18 12.40 7.62
C GLY A 9 -17.12 11.31 7.46
N THR A 10 -16.58 11.10 6.25
CA THR A 10 -15.62 10.01 6.01
C THR A 10 -14.29 10.28 6.71
N GLY A 11 -13.84 9.33 7.53
CA GLY A 11 -12.62 9.44 8.34
C GLY A 11 -12.84 10.04 9.74
N LEU A 12 -14.00 10.64 10.03
CA LEU A 12 -14.31 11.19 11.36
C LEU A 12 -14.39 10.09 12.43
N TRP A 13 -14.76 8.86 12.08
CA TRP A 13 -14.75 7.74 13.01
C TRP A 13 -13.34 7.43 13.56
N LEU A 14 -12.29 7.69 12.76
CA LEU A 14 -10.90 7.48 13.16
C LEU A 14 -10.35 8.74 13.84
N THR A 15 -10.58 9.93 13.26
CA THR A 15 -10.06 11.19 13.83
C THR A 15 -10.81 11.65 15.08
N SER A 16 -12.03 11.15 15.28
CA SER A 16 -12.83 11.38 16.50
C SER A 16 -12.83 10.17 17.42
N SER A 17 -12.04 9.12 17.16
CA SER A 17 -11.94 8.03 18.11
C SER A 17 -11.19 8.48 19.35
N ASP A 18 -11.71 8.09 20.51
CA ASP A 18 -11.07 8.39 21.79
C ASP A 18 -9.65 7.80 21.83
N GLU A 19 -9.44 6.64 21.22
CA GLU A 19 -8.12 6.00 21.13
C GLU A 19 -7.11 6.86 20.36
N LEU A 20 -7.50 7.43 19.22
CA LEU A 20 -6.60 8.27 18.43
C LEU A 20 -6.34 9.60 19.11
N GLN A 21 -7.39 10.25 19.64
CA GLN A 21 -7.24 11.53 20.34
C GLN A 21 -6.38 11.39 21.59
N LYS A 22 -6.58 10.32 22.36
CA LYS A 22 -5.76 10.00 23.52
C LYS A 22 -4.31 9.74 23.12
N TRP A 23 -4.08 8.94 22.08
CA TRP A 23 -2.74 8.69 21.55
C TRP A 23 -2.02 9.97 21.12
N GLN A 24 -2.74 10.93 20.53
CA GLN A 24 -2.17 12.21 20.11
C GLN A 24 -1.81 13.13 21.30
N GLN A 25 -2.56 13.08 22.40
CA GLN A 25 -2.38 14.00 23.53
C GLN A 25 -1.43 13.47 24.60
N GLU A 26 -1.31 12.15 24.76
CA GLU A 26 -0.48 11.53 25.80
C GLU A 26 0.97 11.34 25.37
N SER A 27 1.92 11.80 26.19
CA SER A 27 3.33 11.40 26.03
C SER A 27 3.46 9.89 26.29
N ASN A 28 4.00 9.15 25.31
CA ASN A 28 4.09 7.67 25.30
C ASN A 28 2.74 6.93 25.11
N GLY A 29 1.76 7.58 24.46
CA GLY A 29 0.51 6.93 24.07
C GLY A 29 0.73 5.70 23.17
N LYS A 30 -0.21 4.76 23.20
CA LYS A 30 -0.22 3.57 22.33
C LYS A 30 -1.50 3.55 21.50
N LEU A 31 -1.36 3.40 20.19
CA LEU A 31 -2.48 3.19 19.27
C LEU A 31 -2.42 1.75 18.74
N TRP A 32 -3.50 1.01 18.93
CA TRP A 32 -3.63 -0.35 18.41
C TRP A 32 -4.66 -0.37 17.28
N LEU A 33 -4.21 -0.73 16.08
CA LEU A 33 -5.09 -0.89 14.92
C LEU A 33 -5.36 -2.38 14.72
N SER A 34 -6.63 -2.76 14.61
CA SER A 34 -7.07 -4.14 14.36
C SER A 34 -7.82 -4.23 13.04
N GLY A 35 -7.57 -5.30 12.28
CA GLY A 35 -8.34 -5.67 11.09
C GLY A 35 -9.43 -6.69 11.41
N ILE A 36 -10.43 -6.81 10.54
CA ILE A 36 -11.40 -7.90 10.59
C ILE A 36 -10.71 -9.25 10.27
N PRO A 37 -11.26 -10.40 10.73
CA PRO A 37 -10.88 -11.69 10.16
C PRO A 37 -11.01 -11.66 8.64
N GLY A 38 -10.01 -12.16 7.92
CA GLY A 38 -9.98 -12.08 6.45
C GLY A 38 -9.35 -10.80 5.88
N ALA A 39 -8.92 -9.85 6.72
CA ALA A 39 -8.14 -8.70 6.28
C ALA A 39 -6.66 -9.06 6.05
N GLY A 40 -6.02 -8.40 5.08
CA GLY A 40 -4.59 -8.48 4.80
C GLY A 40 -3.90 -7.13 5.03
N GLY A 41 -2.65 -7.13 5.47
CA GLY A 41 -1.90 -5.91 5.76
C GLY A 41 -0.54 -5.88 5.07
N ALA A 42 -0.17 -4.75 4.49
CA ALA A 42 1.18 -4.52 3.99
C ALA A 42 1.68 -3.12 4.39
N PHE A 43 2.95 -3.05 4.78
CA PHE A 43 3.60 -1.84 5.24
C PHE A 43 4.92 -1.61 4.50
N TYR A 44 5.22 -0.37 4.16
CA TYR A 44 6.53 0.01 3.64
C TYR A 44 7.01 1.34 4.24
N TYR A 45 8.29 1.41 4.57
CA TYR A 45 8.95 2.64 4.99
C TYR A 45 9.99 3.02 3.94
N CYS A 46 9.83 4.18 3.32
CA CYS A 46 10.83 4.75 2.42
C CYS A 46 11.97 5.32 3.27
N ASP A 47 13.14 4.69 3.21
CA ASP A 47 14.33 5.13 3.96
C ASP A 47 15.31 5.82 2.99
N TYR A 48 15.41 7.15 3.07
CA TYR A 48 16.32 7.91 2.20
C TYR A 48 17.80 7.49 2.32
N LYS A 49 18.20 6.88 3.45
CA LYS A 49 19.59 6.44 3.67
C LYS A 49 19.90 5.13 2.97
N LYS A 50 18.89 4.36 2.59
CA LYS A 50 19.06 3.09 1.88
C LYS A 50 18.86 3.31 0.39
N ALA A 51 19.95 3.15 -0.36
CA ALA A 51 19.89 3.13 -1.80
C ALA A 51 18.79 2.15 -2.28
N LYS A 52 17.92 2.63 -3.18
CA LYS A 52 16.76 1.90 -3.72
C LYS A 52 15.59 1.67 -2.77
N SER A 53 15.60 2.17 -1.54
CA SER A 53 14.42 2.07 -0.66
C SER A 53 13.24 2.84 -1.22
N GLY A 54 13.50 3.98 -1.88
CA GLY A 54 12.50 4.79 -2.55
C GLY A 54 12.11 4.29 -3.94
N ASN A 55 12.65 3.16 -4.40
CA ASN A 55 12.39 2.65 -5.75
C ASN A 55 11.01 1.99 -5.84
N MET A 56 10.19 2.40 -6.83
CA MET A 56 8.83 1.89 -7.05
C MET A 56 8.76 0.36 -7.12
N GLN A 57 9.67 -0.29 -7.85
CA GLN A 57 9.64 -1.75 -8.00
C GLN A 57 9.87 -2.44 -6.67
N ASN A 58 10.79 -1.92 -5.85
CA ASN A 58 11.06 -2.48 -4.52
C ASN A 58 9.89 -2.28 -3.55
N ILE A 59 9.27 -1.09 -3.59
CA ILE A 59 8.08 -0.78 -2.80
C ILE A 59 6.97 -1.78 -3.15
N LEU A 60 6.58 -1.86 -4.43
CA LEU A 60 5.50 -2.73 -4.86
C LEU A 60 5.81 -4.22 -4.65
N ALA A 61 7.05 -4.66 -4.93
CA ALA A 61 7.45 -6.06 -4.71
C ALA A 61 7.40 -6.44 -3.23
N SER A 62 7.77 -5.52 -2.33
CA SER A 62 7.64 -5.73 -0.88
C SER A 62 6.19 -5.87 -0.46
N LEU A 63 5.30 -4.98 -0.95
CA LEU A 63 3.86 -5.05 -0.64
C LEU A 63 3.23 -6.35 -1.15
N VAL A 64 3.56 -6.75 -2.38
CA VAL A 64 3.16 -8.03 -2.98
C VAL A 64 3.65 -9.21 -2.14
N GLY A 65 4.91 -9.21 -1.72
CA GLY A 65 5.47 -10.29 -0.90
C GLY A 65 4.77 -10.43 0.44
N GLN A 66 4.46 -9.31 1.09
CA GLN A 66 3.73 -9.29 2.36
C GLN A 66 2.30 -9.82 2.22
N LEU A 67 1.56 -9.38 1.20
CA LEU A 67 0.21 -9.91 0.92
C LEU A 67 0.24 -11.36 0.45
N ALA A 68 1.31 -11.82 -0.21
CA ALA A 68 1.43 -13.21 -0.60
C ALA A 68 1.50 -14.15 0.61
N ILE A 69 2.33 -13.82 1.60
CA ILE A 69 2.58 -14.66 2.79
C ILE A 69 1.32 -14.84 3.65
N GLN A 70 0.39 -13.89 3.61
CA GLN A 70 -0.84 -13.91 4.42
C GLN A 70 -1.98 -14.74 3.81
N SER A 71 -1.86 -15.21 2.56
CA SER A 71 -2.89 -15.99 1.89
C SER A 71 -2.30 -17.05 0.96
N SER A 72 -2.75 -18.29 1.10
CA SER A 72 -2.29 -19.40 0.23
C SER A 72 -2.63 -19.15 -1.25
N ALA A 73 -3.78 -18.54 -1.53
CA ALA A 73 -4.18 -18.16 -2.89
C ALA A 73 -3.23 -17.09 -3.47
N CYS A 74 -2.87 -16.08 -2.67
CA CYS A 74 -1.90 -15.05 -3.07
C CYS A 74 -0.50 -15.63 -3.25
N THR A 75 -0.05 -16.52 -2.35
CA THR A 75 1.22 -17.25 -2.49
C THR A 75 1.27 -18.03 -3.82
N GLU A 76 0.19 -18.73 -4.19
CA GLU A 76 0.13 -19.44 -5.46
C GLU A 76 0.18 -18.49 -6.67
N MET A 77 -0.52 -17.35 -6.58
CA MET A 77 -0.50 -16.31 -7.61
C MET A 77 0.91 -15.76 -7.81
N LEU A 78 1.63 -15.46 -6.72
CA LEU A 78 3.02 -15.02 -6.78
C LEU A 78 3.90 -16.08 -7.44
N HIS A 79 3.77 -17.35 -7.05
CA HIS A 79 4.54 -18.43 -7.66
C HIS A 79 4.27 -18.62 -9.15
N LYS A 80 3.05 -18.34 -9.63
CA LYS A 80 2.73 -18.39 -11.08
C LYS A 80 3.47 -17.31 -11.86
N VAL A 81 3.66 -16.12 -11.27
CA VAL A 81 4.42 -15.01 -11.88
C VAL A 81 5.91 -15.33 -11.94
N TYR A 82 6.47 -15.92 -10.89
CA TYR A 82 7.90 -16.26 -10.82
C TYR A 82 8.27 -17.63 -11.43
N LYS A 83 7.31 -18.36 -12.03
CA LYS A 83 7.56 -19.67 -12.66
C LYS A 83 8.17 -19.51 -14.07
N PRO A 84 9.30 -20.17 -14.37
CA PRO A 84 10.06 -19.99 -15.63
C PRO A 84 9.40 -20.51 -16.92
N ASN A 85 8.21 -21.11 -16.87
CA ASN A 85 7.55 -21.73 -18.04
C ASN A 85 6.40 -20.91 -18.65
N ASN A 86 6.14 -19.70 -18.15
CA ASN A 86 5.13 -18.83 -18.76
C ASN A 86 5.71 -18.18 -20.03
N ARG A 87 5.17 -18.53 -21.22
CA ARG A 87 5.67 -18.13 -22.55
C ARG A 87 5.67 -16.61 -22.82
N MET A 88 5.21 -15.79 -21.86
CA MET A 88 5.30 -14.32 -21.88
C MET A 88 6.54 -13.76 -21.19
N LEU A 89 7.25 -14.55 -20.37
CA LEU A 89 8.38 -14.10 -19.55
C LEU A 89 9.58 -15.00 -19.82
N THR A 90 10.45 -14.57 -20.73
CA THR A 90 11.75 -15.18 -20.90
C THR A 90 12.63 -14.86 -19.68
N ALA A 91 13.23 -15.91 -19.09
CA ALA A 91 14.35 -15.92 -18.14
C ALA A 91 14.35 -14.87 -16.99
N ARG A 92 14.05 -15.31 -15.75
CA ARG A 92 14.41 -14.62 -14.48
C ARG A 92 14.20 -13.10 -14.45
N THR A 93 13.14 -12.61 -15.08
CA THR A 93 12.86 -11.17 -15.09
C THR A 93 12.11 -10.80 -13.81
N VAL A 94 12.70 -9.89 -13.03
CA VAL A 94 12.02 -9.23 -11.92
C VAL A 94 10.77 -8.54 -12.50
N PRO A 95 9.56 -8.74 -11.93
CA PRO A 95 8.36 -8.11 -12.46
C PRO A 95 8.50 -6.59 -12.51
N ASN A 96 8.03 -5.97 -13.59
CA ASN A 96 8.04 -4.51 -13.73
C ASN A 96 6.95 -3.85 -12.87
N VAL A 97 6.91 -2.51 -12.88
CA VAL A 97 5.97 -1.73 -12.04
C VAL A 97 4.53 -2.06 -12.38
N GLU A 98 4.20 -2.16 -13.66
CA GLU A 98 2.86 -2.45 -14.16
C GLU A 98 2.40 -3.86 -13.74
N GLU A 99 3.29 -4.85 -13.89
CA GLU A 99 3.04 -6.24 -13.48
C GLU A 99 2.83 -6.37 -11.97
N LEU A 100 3.67 -5.70 -11.17
CA LEU A 100 3.54 -5.68 -9.71
C LEU A 100 2.26 -4.98 -9.27
N THR A 101 1.90 -3.86 -9.93
CA THR A 101 0.67 -3.12 -9.64
C THR A 101 -0.55 -4.00 -9.90
N GLU A 102 -0.60 -4.67 -11.06
CA GLU A 102 -1.69 -5.56 -11.42
C GLU A 102 -1.77 -6.79 -10.49
N LEU A 103 -0.62 -7.36 -10.14
CA LEU A 103 -0.54 -8.46 -9.19
C LEU A 103 -1.06 -8.06 -7.80
N LEU A 104 -0.66 -6.88 -7.32
CA LEU A 104 -1.10 -6.31 -6.05
C LEU A 104 -2.62 -6.10 -6.03
N ARG A 105 -3.21 -5.57 -7.12
CA ARG A 105 -4.67 -5.43 -7.26
C ARG A 105 -5.38 -6.78 -7.17
N LYS A 106 -4.88 -7.79 -7.89
CA LYS A 106 -5.47 -9.14 -7.87
C LYS A 106 -5.35 -9.79 -6.49
N MET A 107 -4.22 -9.64 -5.82
CA MET A 107 -4.01 -10.16 -4.46
C MET A 107 -4.93 -9.49 -3.45
N ALA A 108 -5.16 -8.18 -3.55
CA ALA A 108 -6.05 -7.46 -2.66
C ALA A 108 -7.47 -8.06 -2.67
N LEU A 109 -7.97 -8.49 -3.82
CA LEU A 109 -9.31 -9.11 -3.96
C LEU A 109 -9.46 -10.47 -3.28
N HIS A 110 -8.37 -11.08 -2.79
CA HIS A 110 -8.43 -12.31 -1.98
C HIS A 110 -8.62 -12.05 -0.48
N TYR A 111 -8.63 -10.78 -0.08
CA TYR A 111 -8.95 -10.34 1.27
C TYR A 111 -10.35 -9.74 1.29
N ASP A 112 -11.01 -9.76 2.45
CA ASP A 112 -12.22 -8.95 2.61
C ASP A 112 -11.86 -7.46 2.55
N GLU A 113 -10.67 -7.12 3.06
CA GLU A 113 -10.09 -5.79 3.05
C GLU A 113 -8.55 -5.88 3.05
N ALA A 114 -7.89 -5.11 2.18
CA ALA A 114 -6.43 -5.03 2.14
C ALA A 114 -5.96 -3.65 2.63
N MET A 115 -5.19 -3.60 3.70
CA MET A 115 -4.62 -2.36 4.24
C MET A 115 -3.19 -2.18 3.76
N ILE A 116 -2.91 -1.06 3.10
CA ILE A 116 -1.57 -0.68 2.64
C ILE A 116 -1.17 0.61 3.34
N VAL A 117 -0.03 0.57 4.02
CA VAL A 117 0.54 1.72 4.71
C VAL A 117 1.91 2.02 4.14
N ILE A 118 2.14 3.26 3.72
CA ILE A 118 3.44 3.74 3.24
C ILE A 118 3.85 4.93 4.08
N ASP A 119 5.00 4.81 4.72
CA ASP A 119 5.60 5.85 5.55
C ASP A 119 6.80 6.50 4.85
N ALA A 120 7.03 7.77 5.18
CA ALA A 120 8.02 8.65 4.57
C ALA A 120 7.92 8.71 3.04
N LEU A 121 6.71 8.85 2.48
CA LEU A 121 6.47 8.89 1.04
C LEU A 121 7.36 9.93 0.30
N ASP A 122 7.66 11.04 0.96
CA ASP A 122 8.56 12.11 0.50
C ASP A 122 10.02 11.67 0.31
N GLU A 123 10.43 10.54 0.90
CA GLU A 123 11.75 9.94 0.74
C GLU A 123 11.82 8.93 -0.42
N SER A 124 10.78 8.85 -1.25
CA SER A 124 10.78 8.02 -2.46
C SER A 124 11.58 8.64 -3.63
N GLU A 125 12.08 7.81 -4.55
CA GLU A 125 12.90 8.28 -5.68
C GLU A 125 12.08 9.14 -6.67
N ASP A 126 10.80 8.80 -6.84
CA ASP A 126 9.84 9.52 -7.68
C ASP A 126 8.49 9.59 -6.96
N GLN A 127 8.35 10.61 -6.11
CA GLN A 127 7.18 10.84 -5.28
C GLN A 127 5.90 11.04 -6.11
N GLU A 128 5.98 11.78 -7.21
CA GLU A 128 4.82 12.06 -8.06
C GLU A 128 4.31 10.77 -8.71
N TYR A 129 5.23 9.97 -9.26
CA TYR A 129 4.87 8.71 -9.90
C TYR A 129 4.35 7.69 -8.89
N LEU A 130 4.94 7.61 -7.70
CA LEU A 130 4.47 6.74 -6.61
C LEU A 130 3.09 7.15 -6.13
N SER A 131 2.89 8.43 -5.82
CA SER A 131 1.58 8.97 -5.43
C SER A 131 0.50 8.67 -6.46
N ARG A 132 0.78 8.91 -7.75
CA ARG A 132 -0.14 8.59 -8.85
C ARG A 132 -0.47 7.10 -8.90
N THR A 133 0.53 6.23 -8.83
CA THR A 133 0.35 4.78 -8.92
C THR A 133 -0.48 4.24 -7.75
N LEU A 134 -0.19 4.69 -6.52
CA LEU A 134 -0.96 4.32 -5.32
C LEU A 134 -2.40 4.83 -5.38
N HIS A 135 -2.60 6.04 -5.92
CA HIS A 135 -3.93 6.59 -6.14
C HIS A 135 -4.71 5.77 -7.18
N GLU A 136 -4.10 5.38 -8.31
CA GLU A 136 -4.74 4.49 -9.29
C GLU A 136 -5.07 3.12 -8.70
N LEU A 137 -4.23 2.60 -7.79
CA LEU A 137 -4.43 1.32 -7.12
C LEU A 137 -5.76 1.29 -6.35
N VAL A 138 -6.13 2.41 -5.71
CA VAL A 138 -7.35 2.52 -4.90
C VAL A 138 -8.59 2.99 -5.67
N LYS A 139 -8.48 3.26 -6.98
CA LYS A 139 -9.64 3.72 -7.78
C LYS A 139 -10.67 2.60 -8.01
N PRO A 140 -11.98 2.90 -7.91
CA PRO A 140 -13.09 2.01 -8.30
C PRO A 140 -13.01 1.61 -9.79
N PRO A 141 -13.66 0.50 -10.24
CA PRO A 141 -14.74 -0.22 -9.57
C PRO A 141 -14.34 -1.42 -8.68
N ASN A 142 -13.10 -1.90 -8.72
CA ASN A 142 -12.67 -3.12 -8.01
C ASN A 142 -11.44 -2.84 -7.13
N CYS A 143 -11.65 -2.20 -5.98
CA CYS A 143 -10.63 -1.97 -4.98
C CYS A 143 -11.26 -2.12 -3.59
N ASN A 144 -10.79 -3.11 -2.83
CA ASN A 144 -11.00 -3.27 -1.39
C ASN A 144 -9.75 -2.84 -0.59
N ILE A 145 -8.95 -1.96 -1.18
CA ILE A 145 -7.70 -1.48 -0.61
C ILE A 145 -7.96 -0.20 0.20
N LYS A 146 -7.55 -0.20 1.46
CA LYS A 146 -7.40 1.00 2.29
C LYS A 146 -5.94 1.44 2.27
N LEU A 147 -5.68 2.62 1.73
CA LEU A 147 -4.34 3.20 1.67
C LEU A 147 -4.16 4.28 2.75
N ALA A 148 -3.07 4.20 3.52
CA ALA A 148 -2.54 5.30 4.31
C ALA A 148 -1.16 5.66 3.80
N ALA A 149 -0.94 6.92 3.46
CA ALA A 149 0.35 7.46 3.07
C ALA A 149 0.75 8.56 4.06
N LEU A 150 1.96 8.47 4.59
CA LEU A 150 2.52 9.41 5.56
C LEU A 150 3.74 10.08 4.92
N SER A 151 3.87 11.38 5.12
CA SER A 151 5.00 12.19 4.65
C SER A 151 5.16 13.42 5.53
N ARG A 152 6.30 14.10 5.40
CA ARG A 152 6.45 15.46 5.96
C ARG A 152 5.55 16.44 5.21
N ASP A 153 5.13 17.50 5.91
CA ASP A 153 4.37 18.62 5.34
C ASP A 153 5.35 19.60 4.67
N GLU A 154 5.95 19.20 3.55
CA GLU A 154 6.70 20.11 2.67
C GLU A 154 5.75 20.69 1.60
N GLN A 155 5.85 22.00 1.36
CA GLN A 155 4.84 22.86 0.70
C GLN A 155 4.45 22.50 -0.75
N ASP A 156 4.99 21.42 -1.34
CA ASP A 156 4.66 20.97 -2.70
C ASP A 156 3.40 20.07 -2.77
N ILE A 157 2.69 19.86 -1.65
CA ILE A 157 1.51 18.96 -1.54
C ILE A 157 0.19 19.73 -1.39
N ARG A 158 -0.13 20.64 -2.33
CA ARG A 158 -1.50 21.18 -2.50
C ARG A 158 -2.01 21.05 -3.92
#